data_AF-A0A1T5L6J0-F1
#
_entry.id   AF-A0A1T5L6J0-F1
#
_cell.length_a   1.000
_cell.length_b   1.000
_cell.length_c   1.000
_cell.angle_alpha   90.00
_cell.angle_beta   90.00
_cell.angle_gamma   90.00
#
_symmetry.space_group_name_H-M   'P 1'
#
loop_
_entity.id
_entity.type
_entity.pdbx_description
1 polymer ?
#
loop_
_entity_poly.entity_id
_entity_poly.type
_entity_poly.pdbx_seq_one_letter_code
_entity_poly.pdbx_strand_id
1 'polypeptide(L)'
;MAERSGRRPARMRRVAVLAVVALVGVLAGGGVAWAWWQGEATATAPTAAVRAGTVDVQVVGLGNELVGRGGSVTAPALGLTGAVPGSGDSEIITVRNGGSRPTTVTVTPTRTGSLGTSFTTSASFGAADTGTGCGAGNGTSTTIPAGGTAALCVTVALSASAPSTVQGQAGGVSVALAASLGGTAWTDTGTVVSGAVSAGTVPAPALSCGALGLVSVTFNWTAVPSASRYQFTFGPAATPATVQVPAGTTTYQVTGVAANASARVRAERVFTGGVVWTSVPSDPRTYSIALGLIGTCS
;
A
#
# COMPACT_ATOMS: atom_id res chain seq x y z
N MET A 1 -58.22 35.15 55.29
CA MET A 1 -57.32 34.70 54.20
C MET A 1 -56.30 35.79 53.97
N ALA A 2 -55.05 35.60 54.40
CA ALA A 2 -54.00 36.62 54.31
C ALA A 2 -52.87 36.08 53.42
N GLU A 3 -52.68 36.73 52.29
CA GLU A 3 -51.70 36.42 51.25
C GLU A 3 -50.35 37.08 51.60
N ARG A 4 -49.34 36.27 51.97
CA ARG A 4 -47.97 36.74 52.20
C ARG A 4 -47.16 36.63 50.90
N SER A 5 -47.01 37.76 50.21
CA SER A 5 -46.11 37.89 49.06
C SER A 5 -44.65 38.00 49.51
N GLY A 6 -43.91 36.89 49.37
CA GLY A 6 -42.47 36.82 49.64
C GLY A 6 -41.67 37.45 48.51
N ARG A 7 -41.25 38.71 48.67
CA ARG A 7 -40.26 39.37 47.81
C ARG A 7 -38.91 38.63 47.93
N ARG A 8 -38.57 37.82 46.93
CA ARG A 8 -37.23 37.22 46.82
C ARG A 8 -36.19 38.31 46.49
N PRO A 9 -35.03 38.31 47.15
CA PRO A 9 -34.03 39.38 47.03
C PRO A 9 -33.36 39.37 45.64
N ALA A 10 -33.50 40.49 44.92
CA ALA A 10 -32.98 40.71 43.56
C ALA A 10 -31.45 40.62 43.43
N ARG A 11 -30.70 40.55 44.54
CA ARG A 11 -29.22 40.47 44.54
C ARG A 11 -28.68 39.12 44.09
N MET A 12 -29.42 38.01 44.24
CA MET A 12 -28.93 36.69 43.81
C MET A 12 -28.92 36.50 42.29
N ARG A 13 -29.81 37.17 41.54
CA ARG A 13 -29.86 37.04 40.07
C ARG A 13 -28.63 37.67 39.40
N ARG A 14 -28.07 38.75 39.94
CA ARG A 14 -26.90 39.42 39.34
C ARG A 14 -25.61 38.61 39.49
N VAL A 15 -25.45 37.91 40.61
CA VAL A 15 -24.29 37.04 40.84
C VAL A 15 -24.33 35.80 39.93
N ALA A 16 -25.52 35.21 39.75
CA ALA A 16 -25.69 34.07 38.85
C ALA A 16 -25.39 34.43 37.37
N VAL A 17 -25.81 35.62 36.91
CA VAL A 17 -25.56 36.06 35.53
C VAL A 17 -24.06 36.32 35.29
N LEU A 18 -23.35 36.95 36.23
CA LEU A 18 -21.91 37.17 36.11
C LEU A 18 -21.11 35.85 36.13
N ALA A 19 -21.51 34.89 36.97
CA ALA A 19 -20.89 33.56 36.99
C ALA A 19 -21.10 32.79 35.68
N VAL A 20 -22.28 32.87 35.08
CA VAL A 20 -22.58 32.23 33.78
C VAL A 20 -21.81 32.91 32.63
N VAL A 21 -21.70 34.24 32.62
CA VAL A 21 -20.92 34.96 31.60
C VAL A 21 -19.42 34.65 31.71
N ALA A 22 -18.89 34.55 32.94
CA ALA A 22 -17.50 34.13 33.16
C ALA A 22 -17.27 32.67 32.72
N LEU A 23 -18.21 31.76 33.02
CA LEU A 23 -18.08 30.34 32.64
C LEU A 23 -18.20 30.14 31.12
N VAL A 24 -19.07 30.87 30.44
CA VAL A 24 -19.20 30.83 28.97
C VAL A 24 -17.97 31.45 28.29
N GLY A 25 -17.37 32.48 28.88
CA GLY A 25 -16.10 33.05 28.40
C GLY A 25 -14.93 32.06 28.46
N VAL A 26 -14.88 31.22 29.50
CA VAL A 26 -13.83 30.20 29.65
C VAL A 26 -14.05 29.01 28.69
N LEU A 27 -15.30 28.64 28.41
CA LEU A 27 -15.61 27.53 27.49
C LEU A 27 -15.49 27.90 26.01
N ALA A 28 -15.62 29.18 25.64
CA ALA A 28 -15.52 29.62 24.24
C ALA A 28 -14.07 29.84 23.75
N GLY A 29 -13.07 29.88 24.64
CA GLY A 29 -11.66 30.14 24.30
C GLY A 29 -10.75 28.90 24.27
N GLY A 30 -11.27 27.71 24.57
CA GLY A 30 -10.48 26.48 24.63
C GLY A 30 -10.19 25.91 23.24
N GLY A 31 -9.18 26.43 22.54
CA GLY A 31 -8.65 25.80 21.34
C GLY A 31 -8.16 24.38 21.64
N VAL A 32 -8.76 23.36 21.03
CA VAL A 32 -8.32 21.97 21.13
C VAL A 32 -6.89 21.84 20.57
N ALA A 33 -5.91 21.67 21.44
CA ALA A 33 -4.53 21.41 21.03
C ALA A 33 -4.42 19.98 20.49
N TRP A 34 -4.00 19.85 19.23
CA TRP A 34 -3.75 18.56 18.60
C TRP A 34 -2.31 18.16 18.94
N ALA A 35 -2.13 17.01 19.58
CA ALA A 35 -0.83 16.40 19.82
C ALA A 35 -0.57 15.31 18.78
N TRP A 36 0.67 15.20 18.32
CA TRP A 36 1.12 14.15 17.43
C TRP A 36 2.20 13.31 18.08
N TRP A 37 2.24 12.04 17.70
CA TRP A 37 3.20 11.06 18.18
C TRP A 37 3.95 10.54 16.96
N GLN A 38 5.27 10.58 16.98
CA GLN A 38 6.10 9.85 16.01
C GLN A 38 7.12 9.06 16.80
N GLY A 39 7.10 7.74 16.58
CA GLY A 39 8.17 6.86 16.97
C GLY A 39 8.98 6.53 15.72
N GLU A 40 10.26 6.89 15.73
CA GLU A 40 11.21 6.27 14.81
C GLU A 40 11.84 5.09 15.54
N ALA A 41 11.65 3.89 15.00
CA ALA A 41 12.26 2.68 15.52
C ALA A 41 13.14 2.09 14.42
N THR A 42 14.43 1.96 14.69
CA THR A 42 15.29 1.10 13.88
C THR A 42 14.97 -0.34 14.26
N ALA A 43 14.29 -1.06 13.36
CA ALA A 43 14.13 -2.50 13.50
C ALA A 43 15.53 -3.13 13.40
N THR A 44 16.07 -3.58 14.53
CA THR A 44 17.29 -4.38 14.52
C THR A 44 16.87 -5.77 14.07
N ALA A 45 17.20 -6.14 12.83
CA ALA A 45 16.94 -7.48 12.33
C ALA A 45 17.55 -8.50 13.30
N PRO A 46 16.86 -9.60 13.65
CA PRO A 46 17.43 -10.65 14.46
C PRO A 46 18.78 -11.08 13.87
N THR A 47 19.83 -11.10 14.69
CA THR A 47 21.16 -11.59 14.27
C THR A 47 21.19 -13.09 13.96
N ALA A 48 20.10 -13.81 14.27
CA ALA A 48 19.85 -15.12 13.71
C ALA A 48 19.55 -14.97 12.22
N ALA A 49 20.53 -15.28 11.38
CA ALA A 49 20.39 -15.25 9.92
C ALA A 49 19.06 -15.88 9.50
N VAL A 50 18.20 -15.09 8.87
CA VAL A 50 16.97 -15.57 8.25
C VAL A 50 17.37 -16.55 7.16
N ARG A 51 17.40 -17.84 7.50
CA ARG A 51 17.62 -18.91 6.52
C ARG A 51 16.29 -19.15 5.82
N ALA A 52 16.09 -18.50 4.68
CA ALA A 52 15.04 -18.92 3.78
C ALA A 52 15.24 -20.41 3.46
N GLY A 53 14.19 -21.22 3.63
CA GLY A 53 14.22 -22.60 3.16
C GLY A 53 14.55 -22.60 1.67
N THR A 54 15.54 -23.37 1.26
CA THR A 54 15.92 -23.49 -0.15
C THR A 54 14.92 -24.39 -0.86
N VAL A 55 14.42 -23.89 -2.00
CA VAL A 55 13.78 -24.71 -3.02
C VAL A 55 14.90 -25.07 -4.00
N ASP A 56 15.14 -26.35 -4.15
CA ASP A 56 16.08 -26.89 -5.12
C ASP A 56 15.36 -28.06 -5.79
N VAL A 57 14.91 -27.84 -7.02
CA VAL A 57 14.24 -28.87 -7.83
C VAL A 57 15.16 -29.21 -8.99
N GLN A 58 15.49 -30.48 -9.12
CA GLN A 58 16.45 -30.98 -10.11
C GLN A 58 15.77 -32.00 -11.00
N VAL A 59 16.02 -31.91 -12.30
CA VAL A 59 15.69 -33.01 -13.21
C VAL A 59 16.92 -33.89 -13.32
N VAL A 60 16.83 -35.10 -12.78
CA VAL A 60 17.98 -36.03 -12.72
C VAL A 60 18.38 -36.40 -14.15
N GLY A 61 19.67 -36.25 -14.47
CA GLY A 61 20.22 -36.60 -15.78
C GLY A 61 20.35 -35.42 -16.77
N LEU A 62 19.76 -34.25 -16.50
CA LEU A 62 19.85 -33.09 -17.39
C LEU A 62 20.90 -32.04 -17.00
N GLY A 63 21.62 -32.25 -15.89
CA GLY A 63 22.67 -31.33 -15.41
C GLY A 63 22.20 -29.91 -15.03
N ASN A 64 20.90 -29.61 -15.19
CA ASN A 64 20.32 -28.30 -14.96
C ASN A 64 19.56 -28.30 -13.63
N GLU A 65 20.07 -27.53 -12.67
CA GLU A 65 19.43 -27.24 -11.39
C GLU A 65 18.47 -26.05 -11.57
N LEU A 66 17.23 -26.16 -11.05
CA LEU A 66 16.36 -24.99 -10.94
C LEU A 66 16.83 -24.12 -9.78
N VAL A 67 17.82 -23.27 -10.04
CA VAL A 67 18.31 -22.33 -9.03
C VAL A 67 17.28 -21.21 -8.83
N GLY A 68 16.54 -21.24 -7.71
CA GLY A 68 15.68 -20.12 -7.27
C GLY A 68 14.25 -20.48 -6.86
N ARG A 69 13.42 -19.44 -6.61
CA ARG A 69 12.02 -19.55 -6.15
C ARG A 69 11.03 -19.88 -7.29
N GLY A 70 11.39 -20.86 -8.10
CA GLY A 70 10.70 -21.18 -9.34
C GLY A 70 11.53 -20.80 -10.55
N GLY A 71 11.58 -21.73 -11.49
CA GLY A 71 12.15 -21.59 -12.82
C GLY A 71 11.57 -22.70 -13.68
N SER A 72 11.72 -22.61 -14.99
CA SER A 72 11.33 -23.66 -15.92
C SER A 72 12.56 -24.38 -16.43
N VAL A 73 12.65 -25.70 -16.21
CA VAL A 73 13.57 -26.56 -16.96
C VAL A 73 12.79 -27.14 -18.11
N THR A 74 13.34 -26.98 -19.32
CA THR A 74 12.88 -27.68 -20.52
C THR A 74 13.58 -29.03 -20.58
N ALA A 75 12.82 -30.12 -20.42
CA ALA A 75 13.35 -31.45 -20.70
C ALA A 75 13.63 -31.61 -22.20
N PRO A 76 14.59 -32.48 -22.62
CA PRO A 76 14.81 -32.78 -24.02
C PRO A 76 13.50 -33.19 -24.68
N ALA A 77 13.30 -32.73 -25.91
CA ALA A 77 12.06 -32.98 -26.62
C ALA A 77 11.95 -34.48 -26.91
N LEU A 78 10.92 -35.13 -26.34
CA LEU A 78 10.51 -36.45 -26.79
C LEU A 78 9.92 -36.28 -28.19
N GLY A 79 10.52 -36.92 -29.18
CA GLY A 79 10.26 -36.67 -30.60
C GLY A 79 9.72 -37.91 -31.30
N LEU A 80 8.66 -37.73 -32.08
CA LEU A 80 8.20 -38.73 -33.03
C LEU A 80 8.80 -38.45 -34.39
N THR A 81 9.58 -39.38 -34.95
CA THR A 81 10.01 -39.35 -36.35
C THR A 81 9.38 -40.50 -37.12
N GLY A 82 8.76 -40.23 -38.28
CA GLY A 82 8.14 -41.29 -39.07
C GLY A 82 6.85 -41.86 -38.47
N ALA A 83 6.18 -41.10 -37.61
CA ALA A 83 4.95 -41.57 -36.95
C ALA A 83 3.83 -41.88 -37.95
N VAL A 84 3.11 -42.96 -37.66
CA VAL A 84 1.84 -43.34 -38.31
C VAL A 84 0.67 -43.11 -37.35
N PRO A 85 -0.56 -42.87 -37.84
CA PRO A 85 -1.71 -42.67 -36.96
C PRO A 85 -1.84 -43.79 -35.91
N GLY A 86 -1.94 -43.42 -34.63
CA GLY A 86 -1.99 -44.36 -33.51
C GLY A 86 -0.63 -44.75 -32.93
N SER A 87 0.49 -44.32 -33.52
CA SER A 87 1.81 -44.43 -32.90
C SER A 87 1.98 -43.39 -31.79
N GLY A 88 2.80 -43.73 -30.80
CA GLY A 88 3.18 -42.82 -29.74
C GLY A 88 4.51 -43.25 -29.14
N ASP A 89 5.04 -42.39 -28.29
CA ASP A 89 6.25 -42.60 -27.54
C ASP A 89 6.09 -41.98 -26.15
N SER A 90 6.77 -42.55 -25.17
CA SER A 90 6.71 -42.11 -23.78
C SER A 90 8.03 -42.33 -23.06
N GLU A 91 8.31 -41.49 -22.07
CA GLU A 91 9.53 -41.55 -21.28
C GLU A 91 9.28 -41.18 -19.82
N ILE A 92 9.99 -41.83 -18.90
CA ILE A 92 10.02 -41.47 -17.48
C ILE A 92 11.17 -40.49 -17.19
N ILE A 93 10.80 -39.30 -16.74
CA ILE A 93 11.71 -38.28 -16.22
C ILE A 93 11.68 -38.33 -14.69
N THR A 94 12.85 -38.41 -14.05
CA THR A 94 12.94 -38.33 -12.58
C THR A 94 13.11 -36.89 -12.13
N VAL A 95 12.13 -36.38 -11.37
CA VAL A 95 12.16 -35.06 -10.74
C VAL A 95 12.55 -35.22 -9.27
N ARG A 96 13.59 -34.51 -8.83
CA ARG A 96 14.11 -34.53 -7.46
C ARG A 96 13.87 -33.20 -6.77
N ASN A 97 13.57 -33.24 -5.48
CA ASN A 97 13.58 -32.06 -4.60
C ASN A 97 14.83 -32.14 -3.71
N GLY A 98 15.91 -31.45 -4.08
CA GLY A 98 17.10 -31.27 -3.25
C GLY A 98 16.91 -30.27 -2.11
N GLY A 99 15.78 -29.56 -2.11
CA GLY A 99 15.41 -28.59 -1.08
C GLY A 99 15.15 -29.20 0.30
N SER A 100 15.05 -28.32 1.28
CA SER A 100 14.85 -28.68 2.70
C SER A 100 13.38 -28.78 3.11
N ARG A 101 12.44 -28.52 2.19
CA ARG A 101 10.99 -28.55 2.45
C ARG A 101 10.25 -29.33 1.37
N PRO A 102 9.09 -29.92 1.69
CA PRO A 102 8.19 -30.43 0.66
C PRO A 102 7.84 -29.33 -0.35
N THR A 103 7.97 -29.65 -1.63
CA THR A 103 7.77 -28.71 -2.75
C THR A 103 6.70 -29.27 -3.68
N THR A 104 5.69 -28.46 -3.99
CA THR A 104 4.68 -28.80 -5.00
C THR A 104 5.23 -28.43 -6.37
N VAL A 105 5.38 -29.43 -7.22
CA VAL A 105 5.85 -29.28 -8.60
C VAL A 105 4.67 -29.47 -9.54
N THR A 106 4.49 -28.54 -10.46
CA THR A 106 3.49 -28.59 -11.52
C THR A 106 4.18 -28.66 -12.88
N VAL A 107 3.70 -29.52 -13.76
CA VAL A 107 4.23 -29.68 -15.12
C VAL A 107 3.25 -29.16 -16.16
N THR A 108 3.79 -28.47 -17.17
CA THR A 108 3.05 -27.99 -18.33
C THR A 108 3.71 -28.50 -19.61
N PRO A 109 3.13 -29.49 -20.31
CA PRO A 109 3.61 -29.93 -21.61
C PRO A 109 3.26 -28.90 -22.69
N THR A 110 4.21 -28.62 -23.58
CA THR A 110 4.08 -27.73 -24.73
C THR A 110 4.50 -28.48 -25.99
N ARG A 111 3.67 -28.40 -27.03
CA ARG A 111 3.94 -29.05 -28.32
C ARG A 111 5.05 -28.33 -29.08
N THR A 112 5.91 -29.10 -29.74
CA THR A 112 6.96 -28.60 -30.63
C THR A 112 6.92 -29.30 -31.99
N GLY A 113 7.46 -28.68 -33.04
CA GLY A 113 7.57 -29.27 -34.39
C GLY A 113 6.36 -29.01 -35.31
N SER A 114 6.31 -29.73 -36.43
CA SER A 114 5.38 -29.46 -37.55
C SER A 114 4.08 -30.27 -37.51
N LEU A 115 3.97 -31.26 -36.62
CA LEU A 115 2.76 -32.10 -36.46
C LEU A 115 1.51 -31.33 -35.97
N GLY A 116 1.66 -30.07 -35.53
CA GLY A 116 0.56 -29.18 -35.20
C GLY A 116 -0.43 -29.74 -34.18
N THR A 117 -1.72 -29.71 -34.50
CA THR A 117 -2.78 -30.19 -33.61
C THR A 117 -3.02 -31.70 -33.68
N SER A 118 -2.40 -32.41 -34.64
CA SER A 118 -2.68 -33.81 -34.95
C SER A 118 -2.13 -34.82 -33.94
N PHE A 119 -1.24 -34.39 -33.05
CA PHE A 119 -0.72 -35.21 -31.96
C PHE A 119 -1.20 -34.73 -30.60
N THR A 120 -1.28 -35.64 -29.63
CA THR A 120 -1.59 -35.38 -28.23
C THR A 120 -0.31 -35.43 -27.42
N THR A 121 -0.28 -34.63 -26.36
CA THR A 121 0.82 -34.62 -25.39
C THR A 121 0.23 -34.70 -24.00
N SER A 122 0.78 -35.55 -23.16
CA SER A 122 0.40 -35.63 -21.75
C SER A 122 1.64 -35.71 -20.88
N ALA A 123 1.49 -35.26 -19.65
CA ALA A 123 2.51 -35.34 -18.62
C ALA A 123 1.80 -35.68 -17.31
N SER A 124 2.22 -36.74 -16.62
CA SER A 124 1.55 -37.21 -15.41
C SER A 124 2.54 -37.77 -14.40
N PHE A 125 2.44 -37.32 -13.16
CA PHE A 125 3.26 -37.86 -12.07
C PHE A 125 2.74 -39.22 -11.62
N GLY A 126 3.65 -40.15 -11.32
CA GLY A 126 3.33 -41.50 -10.83
C GLY A 126 2.74 -42.44 -11.88
N ALA A 127 2.60 -42.01 -13.13
CA ALA A 127 2.21 -42.88 -14.23
C ALA A 127 3.38 -43.77 -14.67
N ALA A 128 3.08 -45.00 -15.08
CA ALA A 128 4.03 -45.90 -15.72
C ALA A 128 4.14 -45.62 -17.22
N ASP A 129 5.33 -45.80 -17.77
CA ASP A 129 5.60 -45.76 -19.20
C ASP A 129 5.14 -47.07 -19.85
N THR A 130 4.32 -46.98 -20.91
CA THR A 130 3.81 -48.12 -21.69
C THR A 130 4.48 -48.25 -23.06
N GLY A 131 5.52 -47.47 -23.34
CA GLY A 131 6.24 -47.39 -24.62
C GLY A 131 5.51 -46.61 -25.72
N THR A 132 4.20 -46.38 -25.58
CA THR A 132 3.39 -45.58 -26.52
C THR A 132 2.55 -44.52 -25.82
N GLY A 133 2.69 -44.40 -24.49
CA GLY A 133 1.80 -43.65 -23.64
C GLY A 133 2.17 -43.72 -22.15
N CYS A 134 1.54 -42.85 -21.38
CA CYS A 134 1.56 -42.90 -19.93
C CYS A 134 0.30 -43.60 -19.43
N GLY A 135 0.47 -44.54 -18.50
CA GLY A 135 -0.63 -45.14 -17.76
C GLY A 135 -1.37 -44.14 -16.85
N ALA A 136 -2.26 -44.66 -16.00
CA ALA A 136 -2.94 -43.84 -14.99
C ALA A 136 -1.92 -43.24 -14.02
N GLY A 137 -2.01 -41.94 -13.76
CA GLY A 137 -1.17 -41.23 -12.80
C GLY A 137 -1.96 -40.20 -11.99
N ASN A 138 -1.24 -39.45 -11.16
CA ASN A 138 -1.79 -38.50 -10.19
C ASN A 138 -2.05 -37.10 -10.79
N GLY A 139 -1.94 -36.95 -12.11
CA GLY A 139 -2.14 -35.69 -12.81
C GLY A 139 -0.86 -34.87 -12.99
N THR A 140 -1.00 -33.59 -13.32
CA THR A 140 0.10 -32.69 -13.70
C THR A 140 0.78 -31.99 -12.52
N SER A 141 0.41 -32.33 -11.28
CA SER A 141 1.01 -31.73 -10.09
C SER A 141 1.25 -32.79 -9.02
N THR A 142 2.36 -32.66 -8.28
CA THR A 142 2.68 -33.53 -7.14
C THR A 142 3.49 -32.78 -6.10
N THR A 143 3.35 -33.17 -4.83
CA THR A 143 4.22 -32.70 -3.75
C THR A 143 5.36 -33.69 -3.54
N ILE A 144 6.59 -33.24 -3.74
CA ILE A 144 7.79 -34.04 -3.54
C ILE A 144 8.35 -33.71 -2.15
N PRO A 145 8.47 -34.68 -1.23
CA PRO A 145 9.10 -34.47 0.07
C PRO A 145 10.52 -33.88 -0.05
N ALA A 146 11.01 -33.23 1.01
CA ALA A 146 12.40 -32.77 1.07
C ALA A 146 13.38 -33.94 0.86
N GLY A 147 14.35 -33.79 -0.04
CA GLY A 147 15.27 -34.85 -0.44
C GLY A 147 14.65 -35.96 -1.31
N GLY A 148 13.33 -35.91 -1.58
CA GLY A 148 12.60 -36.95 -2.30
C GLY A 148 12.68 -36.84 -3.82
N THR A 149 12.12 -37.85 -4.50
CA THR A 149 11.98 -37.89 -5.96
C THR A 149 10.55 -38.26 -6.36
N ALA A 150 10.16 -37.89 -7.58
CA ALA A 150 8.92 -38.30 -8.23
C ALA A 150 9.19 -38.67 -9.69
N ALA A 151 8.54 -39.72 -10.16
CA ALA A 151 8.55 -40.11 -11.57
C ALA A 151 7.49 -39.29 -12.33
N LEU A 152 7.91 -38.60 -13.38
CA LEU A 152 7.06 -37.90 -14.32
C LEU A 152 7.07 -38.67 -15.63
N CYS A 153 5.93 -39.23 -16.02
CA CYS A 153 5.78 -39.80 -17.35
C CYS A 153 5.33 -38.71 -18.33
N VAL A 154 6.01 -38.60 -19.47
CA VAL A 154 5.65 -37.69 -20.57
C VAL A 154 5.35 -38.53 -21.81
N THR A 155 4.31 -38.15 -22.55
CA THR A 155 3.92 -38.82 -23.81
C THR A 155 3.78 -37.82 -24.93
N VAL A 156 4.16 -38.28 -26.12
CA VAL A 156 3.77 -37.71 -27.40
C VAL A 156 3.10 -38.82 -28.23
N ALA A 157 1.88 -38.61 -28.72
CA ALA A 157 1.17 -39.63 -29.50
C ALA A 157 0.44 -39.01 -30.69
N LEU A 158 0.53 -39.64 -31.85
CA LEU A 158 -0.23 -39.23 -33.03
C LEU A 158 -1.64 -39.82 -32.96
N SER A 159 -2.68 -38.99 -33.10
CA SER A 159 -4.06 -39.49 -33.06
C SER A 159 -4.27 -40.60 -34.08
N ALA A 160 -5.03 -41.64 -33.73
CA ALA A 160 -5.45 -42.66 -34.68
C ALA A 160 -6.29 -42.09 -35.84
N SER A 161 -6.89 -40.92 -35.66
CA SER A 161 -7.63 -40.18 -36.68
C SER A 161 -6.79 -39.15 -37.44
N ALA A 162 -5.47 -39.11 -37.23
CA ALA A 162 -4.60 -38.14 -37.89
C ALA A 162 -4.62 -38.35 -39.43
N PRO A 163 -4.71 -37.27 -40.24
CA PRO A 163 -4.65 -37.38 -41.69
C PRO A 163 -3.35 -38.03 -42.19
N SER A 164 -3.38 -38.70 -43.34
CA SER A 164 -2.15 -39.25 -43.94
C SER A 164 -1.11 -38.18 -44.29
N THR A 165 -1.53 -36.91 -44.44
CA THR A 165 -0.63 -35.78 -44.73
C THR A 165 0.36 -35.46 -43.61
N VAL A 166 0.13 -35.96 -42.39
CA VAL A 166 1.08 -35.79 -41.26
C VAL A 166 1.99 -37.00 -41.07
N GLN A 167 1.88 -38.05 -41.89
CA GLN A 167 2.82 -39.17 -41.88
C GLN A 167 4.21 -38.71 -42.31
N GLY A 168 5.24 -39.21 -41.63
CA GLY A 168 6.64 -38.85 -41.92
C GLY A 168 7.07 -37.48 -41.39
N GLN A 169 6.16 -36.68 -40.82
CA GLN A 169 6.49 -35.42 -40.16
C GLN A 169 7.06 -35.66 -38.75
N ALA A 170 7.77 -34.66 -38.23
CA ALA A 170 8.35 -34.69 -36.90
C ALA A 170 7.60 -33.74 -35.95
N GLY A 171 7.39 -34.19 -34.73
CA GLY A 171 6.87 -33.36 -33.65
C GLY A 171 7.32 -33.89 -32.31
N GLY A 172 7.15 -33.09 -31.28
CA GLY A 172 7.59 -33.46 -29.96
C GLY A 172 6.92 -32.66 -28.86
N VAL A 173 7.39 -32.90 -27.64
CA VAL A 173 6.90 -32.22 -26.45
C VAL A 173 8.06 -31.67 -25.64
N SER A 174 7.99 -30.39 -25.31
CA SER A 174 8.78 -29.81 -24.23
C SER A 174 7.93 -29.74 -22.98
N VAL A 175 8.52 -29.95 -21.80
CA VAL A 175 7.82 -29.77 -20.53
C VAL A 175 8.45 -28.64 -19.75
N ALA A 176 7.62 -27.77 -19.21
CA ALA A 176 8.04 -26.77 -18.23
C ALA A 176 7.61 -27.24 -16.84
N LEU A 177 8.56 -27.30 -15.90
CA LEU A 177 8.30 -27.57 -14.49
C LEU A 177 8.21 -26.25 -13.73
N ALA A 178 7.25 -26.10 -12.83
CA ALA A 178 7.15 -24.97 -11.91
C ALA A 178 7.08 -25.49 -10.48
N ALA A 179 7.94 -24.97 -9.61
CA ALA A 179 8.03 -25.37 -8.21
C ALA A 179 7.42 -24.30 -7.30
N SER A 180 6.62 -24.71 -6.32
CA SER A 180 6.00 -23.84 -5.32
C SER A 180 6.06 -24.46 -3.93
N LEU A 181 6.17 -23.62 -2.90
CA LEU A 181 6.03 -24.05 -1.50
C LEU A 181 4.60 -23.78 -1.05
N GLY A 182 3.91 -24.82 -0.55
CA GLY A 182 2.59 -24.64 0.06
C GLY A 182 2.67 -23.75 1.31
N GLY A 183 1.78 -22.76 1.43
CA GLY A 183 1.59 -21.99 2.66
C GLY A 183 2.58 -20.85 2.92
N THR A 184 3.39 -20.41 1.95
CA THR A 184 4.36 -19.32 2.19
C THR A 184 3.77 -17.93 1.96
N ALA A 185 2.82 -17.52 2.80
CA ALA A 185 2.83 -16.14 3.25
C ALA A 185 3.85 -16.08 4.40
N TRP A 186 4.99 -15.44 4.19
CA TRP A 186 5.87 -15.12 5.32
C TRP A 186 5.21 -13.98 6.09
N THR A 187 4.63 -14.27 7.24
CA THR A 187 4.35 -13.24 8.25
C THR A 187 5.52 -13.23 9.23
N ASP A 188 6.39 -12.25 9.08
CA ASP A 188 7.38 -11.92 10.11
C ASP A 188 6.69 -11.04 11.15
N THR A 189 6.58 -11.53 12.39
CA THR A 189 6.12 -10.72 13.52
C THR A 189 7.35 -10.30 14.32
N GLY A 190 7.94 -9.17 13.95
CA GLY A 190 8.94 -8.48 14.77
C GLY A 190 8.27 -7.64 15.84
N THR A 191 8.71 -7.74 17.09
CA THR A 191 8.32 -6.77 18.13
C THR A 191 8.98 -5.43 17.81
N VAL A 192 8.20 -4.42 17.41
CA VAL A 192 8.68 -3.05 17.29
C VAL A 192 8.89 -2.51 18.71
N VAL A 193 10.12 -2.64 19.22
CA VAL A 193 10.53 -1.90 20.41
C VAL A 193 10.79 -0.46 19.97
N SER A 194 9.75 0.36 19.98
CA SER A 194 9.90 1.77 19.67
C SER A 194 10.78 2.43 20.73
N GLY A 195 11.78 3.23 20.30
CA GLY A 195 12.38 4.23 21.16
C GLY A 195 11.32 5.19 21.72
N ALA A 196 11.69 6.01 22.70
CA ALA A 196 10.80 6.93 23.39
C ALA A 196 9.88 7.68 22.40
N VAL A 197 8.57 7.46 22.49
CA VAL A 197 7.58 8.19 21.70
C VAL A 197 7.50 9.60 22.27
N SER A 198 7.93 10.59 21.49
CA SER A 198 7.78 12.00 21.88
C SER A 198 6.48 12.56 21.31
N ALA A 199 5.72 13.25 22.15
CA ALA A 199 4.57 14.04 21.72
C ALA A 199 5.07 15.40 21.25
N GLY A 200 4.72 15.77 20.01
CA GLY A 200 4.88 17.14 19.51
C GLY A 200 3.54 17.84 19.40
N THR A 201 3.54 19.17 19.48
CA THR A 201 2.41 20.00 19.05
C THR A 201 2.86 20.89 17.90
N VAL A 202 1.93 21.30 17.04
CA VAL A 202 2.15 22.41 16.10
C VAL A 202 1.46 23.64 16.69
N PRO A 203 2.21 24.58 17.29
CA PRO A 203 1.62 25.77 17.90
C PRO A 203 0.74 26.54 16.91
N ALA A 204 -0.37 27.09 17.40
CA ALA A 204 -1.18 28.01 16.60
C ALA A 204 -0.39 29.32 16.38
N PRO A 205 -0.33 29.87 15.16
CA PRO A 205 0.25 31.19 14.95
C PRO A 205 -0.64 32.27 15.59
N ALA A 206 -0.04 33.28 16.21
CA ALA A 206 -0.77 34.45 16.68
C ALA A 206 -0.86 35.48 15.54
N LEU A 207 -2.09 35.79 15.10
CA LEU A 207 -2.36 36.74 14.01
C LEU A 207 -2.58 38.16 14.55
N SER A 208 -1.91 39.13 13.93
CA SER A 208 -2.05 40.55 14.21
C SER A 208 -2.25 41.37 12.94
N CYS A 209 -2.91 42.50 13.10
CA CYS A 209 -3.05 43.50 12.04
C CYS A 209 -1.73 44.29 11.92
N GLY A 210 -1.23 44.41 10.70
CA GLY A 210 -0.06 45.20 10.34
C GLY A 210 -0.44 46.57 9.79
N ALA A 211 0.35 47.03 8.81
CA ALA A 211 0.11 48.31 8.15
C ALA A 211 -1.24 48.32 7.42
N LEU A 212 -1.95 49.44 7.57
CA LEU A 212 -3.19 49.75 6.88
C LEU A 212 -2.86 50.68 5.72
N GLY A 213 -3.20 50.27 4.50
CA GLY A 213 -3.02 51.07 3.29
C GLY A 213 -4.35 51.57 2.74
N LEU A 214 -4.27 52.48 1.75
CA LEU A 214 -5.42 52.79 0.91
C LEU A 214 -5.86 51.48 0.22
N VAL A 215 -7.04 50.99 0.57
CA VAL A 215 -7.65 49.78 -0.01
C VAL A 215 -6.87 48.47 0.27
N SER A 216 -6.08 48.42 1.35
CA SER A 216 -5.38 47.19 1.74
C SER A 216 -5.13 47.07 3.24
N VAL A 217 -5.04 45.82 3.72
CA VAL A 217 -4.67 45.48 5.09
C VAL A 217 -3.56 44.45 5.04
N THR A 218 -2.43 44.73 5.70
CA THR A 218 -1.36 43.76 5.89
C THR A 218 -1.62 42.98 7.18
N PHE A 219 -1.53 41.66 7.13
CA PHE A 219 -1.58 40.80 8.31
C PHE A 219 -0.19 40.26 8.61
N ASN A 220 0.17 40.20 9.88
CA ASN A 220 1.39 39.56 10.36
C ASN A 220 1.03 38.42 11.30
N TRP A 221 1.87 37.39 11.38
CA TRP A 221 1.71 36.34 12.39
C TRP A 221 3.03 35.84 12.94
N THR A 222 3.00 35.16 14.09
CA THR A 222 4.20 34.55 14.67
C THR A 222 4.67 33.35 13.85
N ALA A 223 5.97 33.26 13.57
CA ALA A 223 6.54 32.08 12.93
C ALA A 223 6.36 30.83 13.82
N VAL A 224 5.93 29.72 13.21
CA VAL A 224 5.82 28.42 13.88
C VAL A 224 7.05 27.58 13.51
N PRO A 225 7.85 27.11 14.50
CA PRO A 225 9.01 26.26 14.22
C PRO A 225 8.65 25.03 13.40
N SER A 226 9.47 24.72 12.40
CA SER A 226 9.29 23.58 11.49
C SER A 226 8.00 23.60 10.65
N ALA A 227 7.31 24.73 10.53
CA ALA A 227 6.22 24.86 9.57
C ALA A 227 6.77 24.75 8.14
N SER A 228 6.13 23.93 7.32
CA SER A 228 6.44 23.77 5.89
C SER A 228 5.70 24.79 5.03
N ARG A 229 4.53 25.26 5.48
CA ARG A 229 3.76 26.36 4.89
C ARG A 229 2.70 26.88 5.88
N TYR A 230 2.01 27.94 5.51
CA TYR A 230 0.85 28.48 6.23
C TYR A 230 -0.38 28.49 5.33
N GLN A 231 -1.53 28.15 5.89
CA GLN A 231 -2.82 28.33 5.25
C GLN A 231 -3.45 29.61 5.78
N PHE A 232 -3.53 30.64 4.95
CA PHE A 232 -4.13 31.93 5.28
C PHE A 232 -5.53 32.03 4.68
N THR A 233 -6.55 32.16 5.52
CA THR A 233 -7.96 32.23 5.12
C THR A 233 -8.48 33.63 5.43
N PHE A 234 -9.06 34.32 4.45
CA PHE A 234 -9.56 35.69 4.60
C PHE A 234 -10.84 35.94 3.79
N GLY A 235 -11.60 36.97 4.15
CA GLY A 235 -12.81 37.40 3.44
C GLY A 235 -14.08 37.32 4.28
N PRO A 236 -15.26 37.55 3.67
CA PRO A 236 -16.53 37.45 4.37
C PRO A 236 -16.80 36.01 4.80
N ALA A 237 -17.50 35.82 5.92
CA ALA A 237 -17.77 34.50 6.49
C ALA A 237 -18.51 33.56 5.51
N ALA A 238 -19.32 34.11 4.61
CA ALA A 238 -20.07 33.33 3.61
C ALA A 238 -19.17 32.74 2.50
N THR A 239 -18.09 33.42 2.15
CA THR A 239 -17.23 33.05 1.00
C THR A 239 -15.76 33.39 1.29
N PRO A 240 -15.11 32.66 2.23
CA PRO A 240 -13.71 32.91 2.55
C PRO A 240 -12.79 32.43 1.42
N ALA A 241 -11.80 33.23 1.05
CA ALA A 241 -10.68 32.83 0.22
C ALA A 241 -9.61 32.17 1.09
N THR A 242 -8.86 31.22 0.53
CA THR A 242 -7.73 30.57 1.21
C THR A 242 -6.51 30.55 0.30
N VAL A 243 -5.37 30.95 0.84
CA VAL A 243 -4.09 31.02 0.14
C VAL A 243 -3.03 30.24 0.92
N GLN A 244 -2.19 29.51 0.21
CA GLN A 244 -1.03 28.82 0.77
C GLN A 244 0.18 29.75 0.71
N VAL A 245 0.76 30.01 1.87
CA VAL A 245 1.91 30.91 2.04
C VAL A 245 3.13 30.06 2.38
N PRO A 246 4.26 30.17 1.66
CA PRO A 246 5.45 29.36 1.94
C PRO A 246 6.00 29.52 3.37
N ALA A 247 6.73 28.52 3.85
CA ALA A 247 7.50 28.65 5.08
C ALA A 247 8.45 29.86 5.05
N GLY A 248 8.69 30.48 6.20
CA GLY A 248 9.52 31.68 6.33
C GLY A 248 8.81 32.99 6.02
N THR A 249 7.65 32.97 5.36
CA THR A 249 6.80 34.16 5.18
C THR A 249 5.78 34.26 6.30
N THR A 250 5.81 35.37 7.04
CA THR A 250 4.93 35.64 8.20
C THR A 250 4.05 36.87 8.01
N THR A 251 3.84 37.26 6.75
CA THR A 251 3.11 38.46 6.35
C THR A 251 2.31 38.18 5.08
N TYR A 252 1.09 38.71 5.01
CA TYR A 252 0.26 38.65 3.80
C TYR A 252 -0.61 39.91 3.69
N GLN A 253 -0.64 40.52 2.51
CA GLN A 253 -1.44 41.71 2.24
C GLN A 253 -2.72 41.32 1.52
N VAL A 254 -3.86 41.70 2.10
CA VAL A 254 -5.17 41.60 1.44
C VAL A 254 -5.49 42.95 0.81
N THR A 255 -5.88 42.93 -0.47
CA THR A 255 -6.29 44.10 -1.23
C THR A 255 -7.76 43.98 -1.64
N GLY A 256 -8.42 45.12 -1.89
CA GLY A 256 -9.81 45.17 -2.36
C GLY A 256 -10.79 45.71 -1.32
N VAL A 257 -12.09 45.62 -1.60
CA VAL A 257 -13.15 46.15 -0.74
C VAL A 257 -13.80 45.00 0.02
N ALA A 258 -13.89 45.13 1.34
CA ALA A 258 -14.51 44.13 2.21
C ALA A 258 -15.14 44.80 3.42
N ALA A 259 -16.37 44.45 3.78
CA ALA A 259 -17.01 44.91 5.00
C ALA A 259 -17.22 43.71 5.93
N ASN A 260 -16.84 43.85 7.21
CA ASN A 260 -16.99 42.81 8.23
C ASN A 260 -16.36 41.46 7.82
N ALA A 261 -15.21 41.50 7.17
CA ALA A 261 -14.46 40.30 6.80
C ALA A 261 -13.63 39.79 8.00
N SER A 262 -13.21 38.52 7.93
CA SER A 262 -12.33 37.93 8.94
C SER A 262 -11.12 37.30 8.30
N ALA A 263 -9.99 37.29 9.01
CA ALA A 263 -8.76 36.62 8.63
C ALA A 263 -8.30 35.66 9.72
N ARG A 264 -7.76 34.50 9.33
CA ARG A 264 -7.16 33.48 10.20
C ARG A 264 -5.97 32.84 9.50
N VAL A 265 -5.01 32.35 10.28
CA VAL A 265 -3.87 31.58 9.77
C VAL A 265 -3.72 30.26 10.50
N ARG A 266 -3.31 29.21 9.77
CA ARG A 266 -2.89 27.92 10.31
C ARG A 266 -1.46 27.62 9.85
N ALA A 267 -0.65 27.01 10.69
CA ALA A 267 0.63 26.44 10.28
C ALA A 267 0.43 25.00 9.82
N GLU A 268 1.08 24.62 8.73
CA GLU A 268 1.12 23.24 8.25
C GLU A 268 2.55 22.69 8.31
N ARG A 269 2.71 21.46 8.79
CA ARG A 269 3.97 20.72 8.79
C ARG A 269 3.81 19.44 7.98
N VAL A 270 4.70 19.25 7.01
CA VAL A 270 4.74 18.06 6.17
C VAL A 270 5.84 17.13 6.68
N PHE A 271 5.47 15.87 6.93
CA PHE A 271 6.38 14.82 7.36
C PHE A 271 6.79 13.92 6.19
N THR A 272 7.88 13.17 6.38
CA THR A 272 8.31 12.14 5.44
C THR A 272 7.16 11.15 5.17
N GLY A 273 6.87 10.89 3.90
CA GLY A 273 5.71 10.09 3.49
C GLY A 273 4.44 10.91 3.19
N GLY A 274 4.51 12.24 3.22
CA GLY A 274 3.45 13.12 2.73
C GLY A 274 2.31 13.40 3.72
N VAL A 275 2.47 13.00 4.99
CA VAL A 275 1.50 13.30 6.04
C VAL A 275 1.58 14.80 6.39
N VAL A 276 0.46 15.50 6.28
CA VAL A 276 0.34 16.94 6.57
C VAL A 276 -0.39 17.12 7.89
N TRP A 277 0.23 17.83 8.84
CA TRP A 277 -0.39 18.23 10.10
C TRP A 277 -0.69 19.72 10.08
N THR A 278 -1.86 20.09 10.57
CA THR A 278 -2.33 21.47 10.57
C THR A 278 -2.57 21.93 12.01
N SER A 279 -2.08 23.11 12.37
CA SER A 279 -2.35 23.72 13.67
C SER A 279 -3.83 24.08 13.84
N VAL A 280 -4.22 24.36 15.08
CA VAL A 280 -5.43 25.15 15.36
C VAL A 280 -5.31 26.51 14.63
N PRO A 281 -6.42 27.09 14.11
CA PRO A 281 -6.38 28.45 13.59
C PRO A 281 -5.90 29.44 14.65
N SER A 282 -5.30 30.53 14.20
CA SER A 282 -5.23 31.75 15.00
C SER A 282 -6.62 32.24 15.42
N ASP A 283 -6.66 33.08 16.45
CA ASP A 283 -7.84 33.89 16.71
C ASP A 283 -8.19 34.71 15.46
N PRO A 284 -9.50 34.82 15.12
CA PRO A 284 -9.92 35.62 13.97
C PRO A 284 -9.61 37.09 14.19
N ARG A 285 -9.12 37.75 13.15
CA ARG A 285 -9.08 39.22 13.06
C ARG A 285 -10.15 39.70 12.11
N THR A 286 -11.04 40.53 12.62
CA THR A 286 -12.06 41.22 11.83
C THR A 286 -11.44 42.43 11.16
N TYR A 287 -11.78 42.68 9.89
CA TYR A 287 -11.29 43.83 9.17
C TYR A 287 -12.32 44.37 8.19
N SER A 288 -12.20 45.66 7.90
CA SER A 288 -12.99 46.31 6.85
C SER A 288 -12.09 47.19 5.99
N ILE A 289 -12.28 47.11 4.67
CA ILE A 289 -11.59 47.90 3.66
C ILE A 289 -12.66 48.58 2.81
N ALA A 290 -12.69 49.92 2.82
CA ALA A 290 -13.63 50.72 2.05
C ALA A 290 -12.88 51.64 1.09
N LEU A 291 -13.49 51.95 -0.06
CA LEU A 291 -12.93 52.89 -1.03
C LEU A 291 -12.75 54.27 -0.38
N GLY A 292 -11.53 54.81 -0.42
CA GLY A 292 -11.22 56.14 0.09
C GLY A 292 -11.08 56.25 1.62
N LEU A 293 -11.09 55.14 2.37
CA LEU A 293 -10.90 55.12 3.82
C LEU A 293 -9.73 54.20 4.21
N ILE A 294 -9.06 54.54 5.31
CA ILE A 294 -8.09 53.66 5.96
C ILE A 294 -8.87 52.47 6.52
N GLY A 295 -8.41 51.24 6.22
CA GLY A 295 -9.05 50.03 6.73
C GLY A 295 -9.05 49.98 8.26
N THR A 296 -9.99 49.25 8.85
CA THR A 296 -9.95 48.93 10.28
C THR A 296 -9.64 47.46 10.45
N CYS A 297 -8.94 47.10 11.52
CA CYS A 297 -8.61 45.71 11.83
C CYS A 297 -8.56 45.52 13.35
N SER A 298 -9.34 44.55 13.85
CA SER A 298 -9.51 44.23 15.28
C SER A 298 -9.56 42.74 15.53
#